data_AF-A0A1K1QXV0-F1
#
_entry.id   AF-A0A1K1QXV0-F1
#
_cell.length_a   1.000
_cell.length_b   1.000
_cell.length_c   1.000
_cell.angle_alpha   90.00
_cell.angle_beta   90.00
_cell.angle_gamma   90.00
#
_symmetry.space_group_name_H-M   'P 1'
#
loop_
_entity.id
_entity.type
_entity.pdbx_description
1 polymer ?
#
loop_
_entity_poly.entity_id
_entity_poly.type
_entity_poly.pdbx_seq_one_letter_code
_entity_poly.pdbx_strand_id
1 'polypeptide(L)'
;MKTITVDLEAEFVKSALDSLHRDCKLGEAISLAYGKCESTDDVIDLIFPLITKTRRVDYILMYSIERNPRTLLQFLRLIEARLTRNDSWTVASVEASLRSVADSSGLGWDRAQRLLKCCILFSDSPLEIVESIAFLGKHETSSRLRSAAKNVELSHLIN
;
A
#
# COMPACT_ATOMS: atom_id res chain seq x y z
N MET A 1 6.13 -10.85 38.77
CA MET A 1 5.07 -9.87 38.44
C MET A 1 5.63 -8.93 37.38
N LYS A 2 5.49 -9.26 36.09
CA LYS A 2 6.12 -8.51 34.97
C LYS A 2 5.24 -8.44 33.71
N THR A 3 3.99 -8.87 33.81
CA THR A 3 3.10 -9.14 32.68
C THR A 3 2.10 -8.01 32.38
N ILE A 4 1.92 -7.03 33.28
CA ILE A 4 0.85 -6.02 33.17
C ILE A 4 1.28 -4.81 32.31
N THR A 5 2.57 -4.46 32.31
CA THR A 5 3.07 -3.25 31.63
C THR A 5 3.19 -3.40 30.11
N VAL A 6 3.47 -4.62 29.62
CA VAL A 6 3.61 -4.87 28.17
C VAL A 6 2.26 -4.81 27.46
N ASP A 7 1.20 -5.30 28.10
CA ASP A 7 -0.17 -5.26 27.55
C ASP A 7 -0.70 -3.81 27.46
N LEU A 8 -0.44 -2.99 28.48
CA LEU A 8 -0.89 -1.59 28.50
C LEU A 8 -0.22 -0.74 27.42
N GLU A 9 1.07 -0.98 27.11
CA GLU A 9 1.75 -0.26 26.03
C GLU A 9 1.23 -0.69 24.65
N ALA A 10 1.01 -2.00 24.45
CA ALA A 10 0.44 -2.52 23.21
C ALA A 10 -1.00 -2.02 22.96
N GLU A 11 -1.85 -2.00 24.00
CA GLU A 11 -3.21 -1.46 23.93
C GLU A 11 -3.21 0.05 23.64
N PHE A 12 -2.32 0.81 24.28
CA PHE A 12 -2.18 2.24 24.03
C PHE A 12 -1.75 2.53 22.59
N VAL A 13 -0.73 1.82 22.09
CA VAL A 13 -0.25 1.96 20.71
C VAL A 13 -1.38 1.64 19.72
N LYS A 14 -2.10 0.52 19.93
CA LYS A 14 -3.22 0.14 19.07
C LYS A 14 -4.35 1.19 19.09
N SER A 15 -4.68 1.73 20.26
CA SER A 15 -5.69 2.79 20.41
C SER A 15 -5.27 4.09 19.71
N ALA A 16 -4.00 4.49 19.85
CA ALA A 16 -3.44 5.66 19.18
C ALA A 16 -3.47 5.49 17.65
N LEU A 17 -3.09 4.33 17.16
CA LEU A 17 -3.12 4.00 15.74
C LEU A 17 -4.55 3.97 15.18
N ASP A 18 -5.51 3.37 15.89
CA ASP A 18 -6.93 3.40 15.51
C ASP A 18 -7.46 4.85 15.50
N SER A 19 -7.03 5.72 16.42
CA SER A 19 -7.41 7.13 16.42
C SER A 19 -6.83 7.89 15.24
N LEU A 20 -5.54 7.75 14.96
CA LEU A 20 -4.89 8.36 13.80
C LEU A 20 -5.55 7.88 12.49
N HIS A 21 -5.92 6.60 12.42
CA HIS A 21 -6.66 6.07 11.27
C HIS A 21 -8.06 6.69 11.12
N ARG A 22 -8.82 6.84 12.23
CA ARG A 22 -10.12 7.54 12.21
C ARG A 22 -9.99 8.98 11.72
N ASP A 23 -8.91 9.65 12.12
CA ASP A 23 -8.62 11.05 11.74
C ASP A 23 -7.97 11.17 10.35
N CYS A 24 -7.93 10.08 9.56
CA CYS A 24 -7.33 10.02 8.23
C CYS A 24 -5.83 10.35 8.18
N LYS A 25 -5.11 10.14 9.29
CA LYS A 25 -3.68 10.39 9.47
C LYS A 25 -2.87 9.09 9.35
N LEU A 26 -3.10 8.33 8.28
CA LEU A 26 -2.47 7.02 8.09
C LEU A 26 -0.93 7.10 8.03
N GLY A 27 -0.37 8.17 7.45
CA GLY A 27 1.08 8.39 7.45
C GLY A 27 1.67 8.59 8.85
N GLU A 28 0.94 9.27 9.75
CA GLU A 28 1.33 9.43 11.15
C GLU A 28 1.21 8.09 11.90
N ALA A 29 0.16 7.31 11.62
CA ALA A 29 0.01 5.98 12.18
C ALA A 29 1.18 5.06 11.79
N ILE A 30 1.55 5.04 10.50
CA ILE A 30 2.70 4.27 10.01
C ILE A 30 4.00 4.73 10.68
N SER A 31 4.21 6.04 10.80
CA SER A 31 5.40 6.59 11.46
C SER A 31 5.48 6.21 12.94
N LEU A 32 4.34 6.23 13.64
CA LEU A 32 4.24 5.81 15.04
C LEU A 32 4.58 4.33 15.22
N ALA A 33 4.08 3.45 14.34
CA ALA A 33 4.40 2.02 14.39
C ALA A 33 5.90 1.77 14.16
N TYR A 34 6.51 2.45 13.18
CA TYR A 34 7.96 2.37 12.95
C TYR A 34 8.80 2.81 14.16
N GLY A 35 8.34 3.78 14.93
CA GLY A 35 9.03 4.22 16.15
C GLY A 35 8.85 3.29 17.36
N LYS A 36 7.97 2.29 17.26
CA LYS A 36 7.57 1.41 18.38
C LYS A 36 7.86 -0.07 18.18
N CYS A 37 7.95 -0.52 16.93
CA CYS A 37 8.25 -1.90 16.59
C CYS A 37 9.76 -2.12 16.48
N GLU A 38 10.24 -3.29 16.91
CA GLU A 38 11.65 -3.68 16.81
C GLU A 38 11.99 -4.27 15.43
N SER A 39 11.00 -4.71 14.67
CA SER A 39 11.16 -5.30 13.34
C SER A 39 10.15 -4.78 12.32
N THR A 40 10.48 -4.89 11.03
CA THR A 40 9.57 -4.55 9.91
C THR A 40 8.33 -5.44 9.89
N ASP A 41 8.46 -6.71 10.25
CA ASP A 41 7.34 -7.64 10.30
C ASP A 41 6.31 -7.21 11.35
N ASP A 42 6.77 -6.77 12.53
CA ASP A 42 5.89 -6.24 13.58
C ASP A 42 5.17 -4.96 13.14
N VAL A 43 5.85 -4.07 12.38
CA VAL A 43 5.21 -2.87 11.81
C VAL A 43 4.11 -3.29 10.85
N ILE A 44 4.37 -4.27 9.98
CA ILE A 44 3.41 -4.76 8.99
C ILE A 44 2.18 -5.34 9.70
N ASP A 45 2.38 -6.23 10.67
CA ASP A 45 1.30 -6.85 11.46
C ASP A 45 0.42 -5.81 12.16
N LEU A 46 1.03 -4.74 12.67
CA LEU A 46 0.34 -3.69 13.40
C LEU A 46 -0.44 -2.72 12.48
N ILE A 47 0.13 -2.38 11.32
CA ILE A 47 -0.41 -1.36 10.41
C ILE A 47 -1.45 -1.93 9.43
N PHE A 48 -1.27 -3.14 8.94
CA PHE A 48 -2.11 -3.69 7.87
C PHE A 48 -3.58 -3.84 8.22
N PRO A 49 -3.96 -4.22 9.46
CA PRO A 49 -5.34 -4.20 9.89
C PRO A 49 -5.99 -2.81 9.78
N LEU A 50 -5.23 -1.73 9.89
CA LEU A 50 -5.74 -0.35 9.76
C LEU A 50 -5.94 0.00 8.29
N ILE A 51 -4.94 -0.30 7.46
CA ILE A 51 -4.98 -0.06 6.01
C ILE A 51 -6.15 -0.85 5.37
N THR A 52 -6.43 -2.07 5.84
CA THR A 52 -7.55 -2.88 5.34
C THR A 52 -8.94 -2.38 5.77
N LYS A 53 -9.07 -1.68 6.91
CA LYS A 53 -10.37 -1.18 7.43
C LYS A 53 -10.99 -0.08 6.57
N THR A 54 -10.19 0.81 5.99
CA THR A 54 -10.72 1.95 5.21
C THR A 54 -9.85 2.25 3.99
N ARG A 55 -10.42 2.08 2.79
CA ARG A 55 -9.73 2.30 1.51
C ARG A 55 -9.90 3.73 1.05
N ARG A 56 -8.98 4.63 1.43
CA ARG A 56 -8.96 6.01 0.93
C ARG A 56 -7.63 6.30 0.25
N VAL A 57 -7.54 5.96 -1.02
CA VAL A 57 -6.40 6.36 -1.87
C VAL A 57 -6.34 7.90 -1.88
N ASP A 58 -5.16 8.46 -1.56
CA ASP A 58 -4.89 9.87 -1.82
C ASP A 58 -4.65 10.08 -3.32
N TYR A 59 -5.74 10.41 -4.03
CA TYR A 59 -5.69 10.64 -5.47
C TYR A 59 -4.92 11.92 -5.82
N ILE A 60 -4.89 12.94 -4.94
CA ILE A 60 -4.12 14.17 -5.19
C ILE A 60 -2.64 13.83 -5.26
N LEU A 61 -2.15 13.07 -4.28
CA LEU A 61 -0.77 12.60 -4.26
C LEU A 61 -0.47 11.69 -5.46
N MET A 62 -1.35 10.73 -5.76
CA MET A 62 -1.19 9.84 -6.90
C MET A 62 -1.06 10.61 -8.23
N TYR A 63 -1.94 11.59 -8.48
CA TYR A 63 -1.87 12.42 -9.68
C TYR A 63 -0.69 13.40 -9.68
N SER A 64 -0.17 13.79 -8.51
CA SER A 64 1.08 14.56 -8.44
C SER A 64 2.29 13.75 -8.90
N ILE A 65 2.26 12.42 -8.71
CA ILE A 65 3.30 11.49 -9.15
C ILE A 65 3.14 11.20 -10.64
N GLU A 66 1.96 10.82 -11.13
CA GLU A 66 1.65 10.66 -12.56
C GLU A 66 0.33 11.34 -12.92
N ARG A 67 0.44 12.42 -13.72
CA ARG A 67 -0.70 13.25 -14.12
C ARG A 67 -1.48 12.63 -15.27
N ASN A 68 -0.86 11.78 -16.08
CA ASN A 68 -1.53 11.16 -17.22
C ASN A 68 -2.37 9.97 -16.77
N PRO A 69 -3.70 10.07 -16.85
CA PRO A 69 -4.61 9.02 -16.39
C PRO A 69 -4.59 7.76 -17.23
N ARG A 70 -4.27 7.87 -18.53
CA ARG A 70 -4.13 6.71 -19.40
C ARG A 70 -2.92 5.91 -18.99
N THR A 71 -1.81 6.59 -18.70
CA THR A 71 -0.58 5.96 -18.17
C THR A 71 -0.86 5.27 -16.83
N LEU A 72 -1.54 5.95 -15.90
CA LEU A 72 -1.94 5.36 -14.61
C LEU A 72 -2.80 4.12 -14.79
N LEU A 73 -3.87 4.22 -15.59
CA LEU A 73 -4.80 3.12 -15.81
C LEU A 73 -4.12 1.91 -16.45
N GLN A 74 -3.25 2.16 -17.44
CA GLN A 74 -2.45 1.12 -18.09
C GLN A 74 -1.50 0.46 -17.10
N PHE A 75 -0.77 1.24 -16.31
CA PHE A 75 0.13 0.74 -15.28
C PHE A 75 -0.59 -0.17 -14.27
N LEU A 76 -1.72 0.30 -13.71
CA LEU A 76 -2.48 -0.46 -12.72
C LEU A 76 -3.03 -1.77 -13.28
N ARG A 77 -3.56 -1.76 -14.52
CA ARG A 77 -4.06 -2.96 -15.20
C ARG A 77 -2.95 -3.95 -15.54
N LEU A 78 -1.77 -3.46 -15.96
CA LEU A 78 -0.64 -4.32 -16.28
C LEU A 78 -0.05 -4.98 -15.02
N ILE A 79 0.10 -4.22 -13.93
CA ILE A 79 0.55 -4.78 -12.64
C ILE A 79 -0.42 -5.87 -12.18
N GLU A 80 -1.72 -5.56 -12.17
CA GLU A 80 -2.74 -6.53 -11.73
C GLU A 80 -2.71 -7.79 -12.59
N ALA A 81 -2.68 -7.66 -13.92
CA ALA A 81 -2.62 -8.80 -14.82
C ALA A 81 -1.35 -9.63 -14.62
N ARG A 82 -0.19 -8.98 -14.37
CA ARG A 82 1.08 -9.66 -14.14
C ARG A 82 1.09 -10.43 -12.82
N LEU A 83 0.64 -9.80 -11.74
CA LEU A 83 0.54 -10.43 -10.43
C LEU A 83 -0.50 -11.55 -10.40
N THR A 84 -1.63 -11.37 -11.07
CA THR A 84 -2.69 -12.40 -11.16
C THR A 84 -2.20 -13.65 -11.90
N ARG A 85 -1.32 -13.50 -12.88
CA ARG A 85 -0.67 -14.62 -13.61
C ARG A 85 0.55 -15.20 -12.90
N ASN A 86 1.00 -14.61 -11.80
CA ASN A 86 2.13 -15.12 -11.05
C ASN A 86 1.69 -16.33 -10.20
N ASP A 87 2.32 -17.48 -10.45
CA ASP A 87 2.04 -18.74 -9.76
C ASP A 87 2.72 -18.81 -8.39
N SER A 88 3.78 -18.03 -8.18
CA SER A 88 4.49 -17.91 -6.90
C SER A 88 4.19 -16.57 -6.24
N TRP A 89 3.91 -16.56 -4.94
CA TRP A 89 3.66 -15.33 -4.17
C TRP A 89 4.74 -15.11 -3.10
N THR A 90 5.99 -15.01 -3.56
CA THR A 90 7.16 -14.68 -2.72
C THR A 90 7.59 -13.23 -2.96
N VAL A 91 8.33 -12.63 -2.04
CA VAL A 91 8.88 -11.27 -2.21
C VAL A 91 9.62 -11.13 -3.54
N ALA A 92 10.50 -12.09 -3.88
CA ALA A 92 11.26 -12.08 -5.12
C ALA A 92 10.38 -12.20 -6.38
N SER A 93 9.35 -13.07 -6.37
CA SER A 93 8.45 -13.22 -7.53
C SER A 93 7.56 -11.99 -7.72
N VAL A 94 7.12 -11.36 -6.62
CA VAL A 94 6.40 -10.10 -6.62
C VAL A 94 7.30 -9.00 -7.19
N GLU A 95 8.50 -8.82 -6.67
CA GLU A 95 9.44 -7.80 -7.14
C GLU A 95 9.71 -7.91 -8.64
N ALA A 96 10.03 -9.11 -9.11
CA ALA A 96 10.28 -9.37 -10.53
C ALA A 96 9.08 -8.99 -11.41
N SER A 97 7.86 -9.25 -10.92
CA SER A 97 6.62 -8.88 -11.62
C SER A 97 6.44 -7.36 -11.68
N LEU A 98 6.67 -6.67 -10.57
CA LEU A 98 6.51 -5.22 -10.48
C LEU A 98 7.57 -4.48 -11.32
N ARG A 99 8.84 -4.86 -11.21
CA ARG A 99 9.95 -4.27 -11.98
C ARG A 99 9.73 -4.42 -13.48
N SER A 100 9.35 -5.62 -13.93
CA SER A 100 9.07 -5.88 -15.34
C SER A 100 7.99 -4.95 -15.93
N VAL A 101 6.96 -4.60 -15.15
CA VAL A 101 5.93 -3.65 -15.58
C VAL A 101 6.42 -2.20 -15.50
N ALA A 102 7.18 -1.84 -14.47
CA ALA A 102 7.76 -0.51 -14.34
C ALA A 102 8.67 -0.18 -15.54
N ASP A 103 9.51 -1.13 -15.95
CA ASP A 103 10.41 -1.01 -17.10
C ASP A 103 9.63 -0.88 -18.42
N SER A 104 8.65 -1.75 -18.65
CA SER A 104 7.85 -1.73 -19.89
C SER A 104 6.90 -0.53 -20.00
N SER A 105 6.54 0.10 -18.87
CA SER A 105 5.69 1.30 -18.85
C SER A 105 6.50 2.60 -18.96
N GLY A 106 7.83 2.54 -18.92
CA GLY A 106 8.70 3.73 -18.94
C GLY A 106 8.54 4.66 -17.73
N LEU A 107 7.89 4.20 -16.65
CA LEU A 107 7.66 4.98 -15.43
C LEU A 107 8.93 5.09 -14.57
N GLY A 108 9.83 4.12 -14.69
CA GLY A 108 10.96 3.95 -13.78
C GLY A 108 10.54 3.35 -12.44
N TRP A 109 11.46 2.63 -11.79
CA TRP A 109 11.16 1.86 -10.58
C TRP A 109 10.70 2.74 -9.41
N ASP A 110 11.41 3.83 -9.11
CA ASP A 110 11.09 4.71 -7.98
C ASP A 110 9.68 5.30 -8.07
N ARG A 111 9.30 5.75 -9.27
CA ARG A 111 7.97 6.30 -9.52
C ARG A 111 6.88 5.23 -9.41
N ALA A 112 7.14 4.04 -9.96
CA ALA A 112 6.24 2.89 -9.86
C ALA A 112 6.00 2.49 -8.41
N GLN A 113 7.04 2.45 -7.58
CA GLN A 113 6.92 2.15 -6.15
C GLN A 113 6.02 3.14 -5.44
N ARG A 114 6.22 4.46 -5.66
CA ARG A 114 5.39 5.49 -5.03
C ARG A 114 3.93 5.42 -5.47
N LEU A 115 3.68 5.16 -6.76
CA LEU A 115 2.31 4.93 -7.26
C LEU A 115 1.65 3.72 -6.58
N LEU A 116 2.38 2.61 -6.47
CA LEU A 116 1.89 1.41 -5.80
C LEU A 116 1.63 1.65 -4.31
N LYS A 117 2.47 2.43 -3.62
CA LYS A 117 2.23 2.85 -2.23
C LYS A 117 0.92 3.62 -2.11
N CYS A 118 0.63 4.57 -3.00
CA CYS A 118 -0.66 5.25 -3.02
C CYS A 118 -1.84 4.29 -3.23
N CYS A 119 -1.72 3.34 -4.17
CA CYS A 119 -2.83 2.44 -4.51
C CYS A 119 -3.06 1.30 -3.51
N ILE A 120 -1.99 0.80 -2.92
CA ILE A 120 -1.99 -0.38 -2.04
C ILE A 120 -1.99 0.04 -0.59
N LEU A 121 -1.16 1.02 -0.20
CA LEU A 121 -1.00 1.47 1.18
C LEU A 121 -1.72 2.78 1.47
N PHE A 122 -2.45 3.33 0.49
CA PHE A 122 -3.27 4.53 0.63
C PHE A 122 -2.49 5.78 1.07
N SER A 123 -1.17 5.78 0.90
CA SER A 123 -0.26 6.86 1.32
C SER A 123 1.11 6.72 0.63
N ASP A 124 1.98 7.73 0.70
CA ASP A 124 3.41 7.60 0.33
C ASP A 124 4.19 7.02 1.52
N SER A 125 3.79 5.82 1.93
CA SER A 125 4.28 5.14 3.12
C SER A 125 5.80 4.88 3.08
N PRO A 126 6.53 4.98 4.21
CA PRO A 126 7.91 4.51 4.29
C PRO A 126 8.04 2.98 4.20
N LEU A 127 6.94 2.21 4.23
CA LEU A 127 6.98 0.76 4.05
C LEU A 127 7.51 0.38 2.68
N GLU A 128 8.31 -0.68 2.66
CA GLU A 128 8.76 -1.31 1.42
C GLU A 128 7.57 -1.97 0.72
N ILE A 129 7.37 -1.58 -0.54
CA ILE A 129 6.12 -1.89 -1.25
C ILE A 129 6.05 -3.36 -1.69
N VAL A 130 7.20 -3.99 -1.94
CA VAL A 130 7.27 -5.39 -2.37
C VAL A 130 6.85 -6.31 -1.24
N GLU A 131 7.44 -6.14 -0.06
CA GLU A 131 7.17 -6.83 1.19
C GLU A 131 5.72 -6.61 1.58
N SER A 132 5.25 -5.38 1.45
CA SER A 132 3.86 -5.02 1.71
C SER A 132 2.88 -5.81 0.82
N ILE A 133 3.15 -5.92 -0.49
CA ILE A 133 2.31 -6.68 -1.43
C ILE A 133 2.40 -8.18 -1.17
N ALA A 134 3.60 -8.69 -0.87
CA ALA A 134 3.80 -10.09 -0.52
C ALA A 134 2.96 -10.46 0.71
N PHE A 135 3.00 -9.64 1.76
CA PHE A 135 2.24 -9.85 3.00
C PHE A 135 0.72 -9.73 2.79
N LEU A 136 0.23 -8.71 2.06
CA LEU A 136 -1.22 -8.54 1.79
C LEU A 136 -1.83 -9.77 1.11
N GLY A 137 -1.02 -10.48 0.34
CA GLY A 137 -1.48 -11.57 -0.49
C GLY A 137 -2.12 -11.10 -1.79
N LYS A 138 -2.31 -12.07 -2.67
CA LYS A 138 -2.78 -11.88 -4.05
C LYS A 138 -4.16 -11.25 -4.15
N HIS A 139 -5.10 -11.73 -3.35
CA HIS A 139 -6.49 -11.31 -3.41
C HIS A 139 -6.67 -9.83 -3.02
N GLU A 140 -6.11 -9.43 -1.88
CA GLU A 140 -6.24 -8.05 -1.38
C GLU A 140 -5.49 -7.07 -2.28
N THR A 141 -4.27 -7.41 -2.71
CA THR A 141 -3.51 -6.61 -3.68
C THR A 141 -4.31 -6.37 -4.96
N SER A 142 -4.87 -7.44 -5.54
CA SER A 142 -5.66 -7.34 -6.78
C SER A 142 -6.96 -6.57 -6.57
N SER A 143 -7.59 -6.68 -5.40
CA SER A 143 -8.78 -5.89 -5.04
C SER A 143 -8.47 -4.39 -5.02
N ARG A 144 -7.33 -4.01 -4.40
CA ARG A 144 -6.89 -2.61 -4.31
C ARG A 144 -6.51 -2.03 -5.67
N LEU A 145 -5.73 -2.75 -6.47
CA LEU A 145 -5.36 -2.34 -7.84
C LEU A 145 -6.58 -2.12 -8.72
N ARG A 146 -7.54 -3.06 -8.72
CA ARG A 146 -8.79 -2.91 -9.49
C ARG A 146 -9.64 -1.75 -9.00
N SER A 147 -9.70 -1.53 -7.67
CA SER A 147 -10.41 -0.39 -7.10
C SER A 147 -9.78 0.94 -7.51
N ALA A 148 -8.45 1.06 -7.46
CA ALA A 148 -7.74 2.25 -7.91
C ALA A 148 -7.96 2.50 -9.41
N ALA A 149 -7.82 1.46 -10.25
CA ALA A 149 -8.06 1.54 -11.70
C ALA A 149 -9.49 2.00 -12.03
N LYS A 150 -10.50 1.43 -11.36
CA LYS A 150 -11.90 1.82 -11.54
C LYS A 150 -12.15 3.28 -11.18
N ASN A 151 -11.54 3.78 -10.09
CA ASN A 151 -11.70 5.17 -9.70
C ASN A 151 -11.00 6.12 -10.68
N VAL A 152 -9.79 5.79 -11.15
CA VAL A 152 -9.13 6.56 -12.22
C VAL A 152 -10.04 6.63 -13.45
N GLU A 153 -10.60 5.50 -13.89
CA GLU A 153 -11.51 5.44 -15.04
C GLU A 153 -12.76 6.33 -14.84
N LEU A 154 -13.41 6.26 -13.68
CA LEU A 154 -14.59 7.08 -13.36
C LEU A 154 -14.28 8.58 -13.29
N SER A 155 -13.18 8.97 -12.64
CA SER A 155 -12.77 10.38 -12.56
C SER A 155 -12.46 11.00 -13.93
N HIS A 156 -12.19 10.17 -14.94
CA HIS A 156 -11.88 10.59 -16.31
C HIS A 156 -13.08 10.59 -17.25
N LEU A 157 -14.22 10.06 -16.82
CA LEU A 157 -15.48 10.14 -17.55
C LEU A 157 -16.30 11.39 -17.18
N ILE A 158 -15.95 12.07 -16.08
CA ILE A 158 -16.66 13.24 -15.54
C ILE A 158 -15.98 14.56 -15.97
N ASN A 159 -14.75 14.50 -16.50
CA ASN A 159 -14.01 15.64 -17.08
C ASN A 159 -13.96 15.51 -18.61
#